data_AF-G0R8I4-F1
#
_entry.id   AF-G0R8I4-F1
#
_cell.length_a   1.000
_cell.length_b   1.000
_cell.length_c   1.000
_cell.angle_alpha   90.00
_cell.angle_beta   90.00
_cell.angle_gamma   90.00
#
_symmetry.space_group_name_H-M   'P 1'
#
loop_
_entity.id
_entity.type
_entity.pdbx_description
1 polymer ?
#
loop_
_entity_poly.entity_id
_entity_poly.type
_entity_poly.pdbx_seq_one_letter_code
_entity_poly.pdbx_strand_id
1 'polypeptide(L)'
;MSPQASLSRLVSRSAAIRSLRTAAETIPSTSIKVLRVVDAVRQWRKPHMANMRSVGLVPTMGALHEGHFSLIRAAARENHHVVVSIYVNPAQFGISEDLASYPVTWDTDVAALARLDREFADDGANLGRISAVFAPPTSEMYPSGFPGQEIDSKGSFVTITPVGEVLEGASRPTFFRGVATVCMKLFNIVQPDRVYFGQKDVQQTVVIKRMVRDFMVPTDVVVCPTTREPDGLALSSRNVYLGPRRRRVAVVLSKALRAAQEQYDNEKLDRKDILGAANQVTENVLQEQMELPPSQRVTYEVDYISLADPDTLQEIESVDPTKGAVLSGAIKMKPVEEPQEGEDLGHSGGPAVRLIDNIILAPKVE
;
A
#
# COMPACT_ATOMS: atom_id res chain seq x y z
N MET A 1 -11.26 38.37 52.10
CA MET A 1 -11.57 36.92 51.98
C MET A 1 -11.18 36.48 50.57
N SER A 2 -10.29 35.49 50.47
CA SER A 2 -9.48 35.18 49.29
C SER A 2 -10.25 34.39 48.19
N PRO A 3 -10.06 34.69 46.88
CA PRO A 3 -10.59 33.91 45.77
C PRO A 3 -9.59 32.82 45.36
N GLN A 4 -9.53 31.70 46.09
CA GLN A 4 -8.67 30.56 45.73
C GLN A 4 -9.40 29.20 45.63
N ALA A 5 -10.73 29.16 45.74
CA ALA A 5 -11.45 27.89 45.85
C ALA A 5 -12.06 27.32 44.54
N SER A 6 -11.87 27.94 43.37
CA SER A 6 -12.61 27.56 42.15
C SER A 6 -11.81 26.89 41.02
N LEU A 7 -10.48 26.79 41.11
CA LEU A 7 -9.65 26.26 40.00
C LEU A 7 -9.24 24.79 40.19
N SER A 8 -9.33 24.22 41.39
CA SER A 8 -8.91 22.84 41.66
C SER A 8 -9.94 21.77 41.27
N ARG A 9 -11.23 22.12 41.14
CA ARG A 9 -12.29 21.14 40.82
C ARG A 9 -12.50 20.88 39.32
N LEU A 10 -12.03 21.77 38.44
CA LEU A 10 -12.14 21.61 36.98
C LEU A 10 -10.98 20.80 36.37
N VAL A 11 -9.78 20.88 36.95
CA VAL A 11 -8.62 20.07 36.52
C VAL A 11 -8.76 18.60 36.97
N SER A 12 -9.52 18.34 38.03
CA SER A 12 -9.70 16.99 38.58
C SER A 12 -10.66 16.10 37.78
N ARG A 13 -11.59 16.66 36.99
CA ARG A 13 -12.54 15.85 36.18
C ARG A 13 -11.99 15.43 34.83
N SER A 14 -11.05 16.19 34.26
CA SER A 14 -10.39 15.83 32.99
C SER A 14 -9.29 14.76 33.18
N ALA A 15 -8.62 14.77 34.33
CA ALA A 15 -7.64 13.74 34.69
C ALA A 15 -8.28 12.39 35.11
N ALA A 16 -9.53 12.40 35.60
CA ALA A 16 -10.20 11.21 36.13
C ALA A 16 -10.77 10.26 35.07
N ILE A 17 -10.80 10.65 33.79
CA ILE A 17 -11.29 9.79 32.68
C ILE A 17 -10.14 9.07 31.95
N ARG A 18 -8.87 9.39 32.25
CA ARG A 18 -7.70 8.85 31.53
C ARG A 18 -6.95 7.72 32.23
N SER A 19 -7.52 7.12 33.26
CA SER A 19 -6.91 6.01 34.01
C SER A 19 -7.79 4.75 34.03
N LEU A 20 -8.32 4.36 32.87
CA LEU A 20 -8.48 2.92 32.63
C LEU A 20 -7.09 2.40 32.28
N ARG A 21 -6.43 1.79 33.26
CA ARG A 21 -5.39 0.79 32.98
C ARG A 21 -6.09 -0.35 32.24
N THR A 22 -6.36 -0.17 30.96
CA THR A 22 -6.67 -1.28 30.07
C THR A 22 -5.45 -2.18 30.14
N ALA A 23 -5.64 -3.43 30.59
CA ALA A 23 -4.63 -4.45 30.39
C ALA A 23 -4.15 -4.34 28.94
N ALA A 24 -2.84 -4.36 28.71
CA ALA A 24 -2.30 -4.24 27.37
C ALA A 24 -2.92 -5.35 26.52
N GLU A 25 -3.80 -4.98 25.58
CA GLU A 25 -4.39 -5.90 24.62
C GLU A 25 -3.21 -6.57 23.89
N THR A 26 -3.22 -7.89 23.80
CA THR A 26 -2.21 -8.66 23.06
C THR A 26 -2.92 -9.62 22.13
N ILE A 27 -2.30 -9.90 20.98
CA ILE A 27 -2.80 -10.97 20.12
C ILE A 27 -2.73 -12.29 20.91
N PRO A 28 -3.81 -13.10 20.95
CA PRO A 28 -3.86 -14.33 21.75
C PRO A 28 -2.65 -15.24 21.52
N SER A 29 -2.10 -15.78 22.60
CA SER A 29 -0.93 -16.69 22.59
C SER A 29 0.36 -16.09 22.00
N THR A 30 0.48 -14.76 21.97
CA THR A 30 1.70 -14.06 21.52
C THR A 30 2.12 -12.97 22.50
N SER A 31 3.29 -12.38 22.25
CA SER A 31 3.74 -11.16 22.95
C SER A 31 3.41 -9.86 22.19
N ILE A 32 2.70 -9.95 21.07
CA ILE A 32 2.39 -8.83 20.18
C ILE A 32 1.35 -7.93 20.86
N LYS A 33 1.72 -6.69 21.15
CA LYS A 33 0.80 -5.71 21.73
C LYS A 33 -0.17 -5.18 20.67
N VAL A 34 -1.41 -4.97 21.02
CA VAL A 34 -2.39 -4.26 20.21
C VAL A 34 -2.57 -2.86 20.81
N LEU A 35 -2.22 -1.85 20.01
CA LEU A 35 -2.22 -0.45 20.42
C LEU A 35 -3.32 0.27 19.65
N ARG A 36 -4.30 0.81 20.36
CA ARG A 36 -5.50 1.46 19.78
C ARG A 36 -5.43 2.98 19.78
N VAL A 37 -4.51 3.56 20.56
CA VAL A 37 -4.39 5.01 20.74
C VAL A 37 -2.94 5.47 20.57
N VAL A 38 -2.74 6.70 20.09
CA VAL A 38 -1.43 7.31 19.79
C VAL A 38 -0.55 7.36 21.03
N ASP A 39 -1.12 7.72 22.17
CA ASP A 39 -0.37 7.80 23.43
C ASP A 39 0.20 6.42 23.84
N ALA A 40 -0.51 5.32 23.56
CA ALA A 40 -0.02 3.97 23.85
C ALA A 40 1.16 3.59 22.95
N VAL A 41 1.13 3.97 21.67
CA VAL A 41 2.27 3.78 20.75
C VAL A 41 3.49 4.56 21.21
N ARG A 42 3.32 5.82 21.59
CA ARG A 42 4.42 6.67 22.08
C ARG A 42 5.01 6.15 23.38
N GLN A 43 4.17 5.72 24.32
CA GLN A 43 4.61 5.10 25.57
C GLN A 43 5.38 3.80 25.31
N TRP A 44 4.92 2.98 24.36
CA TRP A 44 5.62 1.77 23.94
C TRP A 44 6.97 2.07 23.26
N ARG A 45 7.03 3.07 22.36
CA ARG A 45 8.26 3.41 21.62
C ARG A 45 9.35 4.01 22.50
N LYS A 46 8.99 4.84 23.49
CA LYS A 46 9.94 5.60 24.32
C LYS A 46 11.11 4.78 24.90
N PRO A 47 10.90 3.64 25.59
CA PRO A 47 12.02 2.83 26.09
C PRO A 47 12.87 2.21 24.97
N HIS A 48 12.28 1.86 23.83
CA HIS A 48 13.05 1.30 22.70
C HIS A 48 13.97 2.35 22.07
N MET A 49 13.48 3.58 21.93
CA MET A 49 14.30 4.72 21.48
C MET A 49 15.44 5.01 22.46
N ALA A 50 15.17 5.04 23.78
CA ALA A 50 16.19 5.30 24.80
C ALA A 50 17.31 4.23 24.82
N ASN A 51 16.98 3.00 24.42
CA ASN A 51 17.92 1.87 24.36
C ASN A 51 18.46 1.62 22.95
N MET A 52 18.27 2.56 22.00
CA MET A 52 18.72 2.43 20.61
C MET A 52 18.25 1.14 19.92
N ARG A 53 17.04 0.67 20.26
CA ARG A 53 16.41 -0.50 19.64
C ARG A 53 15.65 -0.04 18.40
N SER A 54 16.17 -0.38 17.23
CA SER A 54 15.54 -0.08 15.94
C SER A 54 14.12 -0.64 15.82
N VAL A 55 13.25 0.17 15.20
CA VAL A 55 11.85 -0.15 14.94
C VAL A 55 11.55 0.00 13.46
N GLY A 56 11.12 -1.10 12.84
CA GLY A 56 10.56 -1.12 11.50
C GLY A 56 9.04 -0.91 11.52
N LEU A 57 8.51 -0.10 10.61
CA LEU A 57 7.07 0.08 10.41
C LEU A 57 6.62 -0.52 9.08
N VAL A 58 5.57 -1.32 9.11
CA VAL A 58 4.86 -1.80 7.92
C VAL A 58 3.44 -1.24 7.91
N PRO A 59 3.18 -0.15 7.16
CA PRO A 59 1.84 0.41 7.06
C PRO A 59 0.92 -0.45 6.20
N THR A 60 -0.25 -0.84 6.73
CA THR A 60 -1.25 -1.62 5.99
C THR A 60 -2.67 -1.10 6.26
N MET A 61 -3.61 -1.49 5.40
CA MET A 61 -5.04 -1.29 5.61
C MET A 61 -5.76 -2.54 6.14
N GLY A 62 -5.02 -3.60 6.50
CA GLY A 62 -5.58 -4.93 6.82
C GLY A 62 -5.70 -5.82 5.59
N ALA A 63 -6.53 -6.86 5.67
CA ALA A 63 -6.69 -7.88 4.63
C ALA A 63 -5.32 -8.46 4.20
N LEU A 64 -4.57 -8.90 5.20
CA LEU A 64 -3.17 -9.28 5.04
C LEU A 64 -3.02 -10.51 4.14
N HIS A 65 -1.94 -10.51 3.35
CA HIS A 65 -1.64 -11.55 2.38
C HIS A 65 -0.12 -11.68 2.24
N GLU A 66 0.36 -12.63 1.42
CA GLU A 66 1.79 -12.93 1.31
C GLU A 66 2.65 -11.73 0.92
N GLY A 67 2.13 -10.82 0.08
CA GLY A 67 2.79 -9.54 -0.20
C GLY A 67 2.99 -8.63 1.02
N HIS A 68 2.11 -8.70 2.04
CA HIS A 68 2.32 -7.98 3.31
C HIS A 68 3.29 -8.74 4.21
N PHE A 69 3.19 -10.07 4.26
CA PHE A 69 4.08 -10.90 5.07
C PHE A 69 5.54 -10.82 4.61
N SER A 70 5.79 -10.65 3.30
CA SER A 70 7.14 -10.39 2.79
C SER A 70 7.73 -9.08 3.31
N LEU A 71 6.93 -8.00 3.44
CA LEU A 71 7.37 -6.74 4.05
C LEU A 71 7.69 -6.92 5.54
N ILE A 72 6.85 -7.66 6.26
CA ILE A 72 7.04 -7.90 7.70
C ILE A 72 8.31 -8.75 7.92
N ARG A 73 8.57 -9.76 7.07
CA ARG A 73 9.81 -10.52 7.07
C ARG A 73 11.03 -9.64 6.83
N ALA A 74 10.99 -8.76 5.82
CA ALA A 74 12.07 -7.82 5.57
C ALA A 74 12.32 -6.90 6.79
N ALA A 75 11.24 -6.38 7.39
CA ALA A 75 11.32 -5.56 8.59
C ALA A 75 11.93 -6.31 9.79
N ALA A 76 11.58 -7.58 9.98
CA ALA A 76 12.09 -8.41 11.09
C ALA A 76 13.58 -8.77 10.95
N ARG A 77 14.09 -8.89 9.71
CA ARG A 77 15.51 -9.11 9.44
C ARG A 77 16.38 -7.91 9.80
N GLU A 78 15.84 -6.70 9.68
CA GLU A 78 16.61 -5.45 9.77
C GLU A 78 16.37 -4.65 11.05
N ASN A 79 15.35 -5.02 11.86
CA ASN A 79 14.96 -4.27 13.05
C ASN A 79 14.72 -5.17 14.25
N HIS A 80 14.95 -4.63 15.45
CA HIS A 80 14.67 -5.33 16.71
C HIS A 80 13.18 -5.49 16.97
N HIS A 81 12.37 -4.52 16.53
CA HIS A 81 10.92 -4.51 16.72
C HIS A 81 10.23 -4.16 15.40
N VAL A 82 9.21 -4.93 15.04
CA VAL A 82 8.31 -4.60 13.93
C VAL A 82 6.98 -4.10 14.47
N VAL A 83 6.53 -2.97 13.95
CA VAL A 83 5.18 -2.43 14.13
C VAL A 83 4.41 -2.60 12.82
N VAL A 84 3.26 -3.27 12.87
CA VAL A 84 2.33 -3.34 11.73
C VAL A 84 1.18 -2.38 12.02
N SER A 85 0.90 -1.41 11.14
CA SER A 85 -0.33 -0.63 11.29
C SER A 85 -1.44 -1.29 10.49
N ILE A 86 -2.62 -1.44 11.08
CA ILE A 86 -3.83 -1.90 10.39
C ILE A 86 -4.86 -0.78 10.51
N TYR A 87 -4.97 0.03 9.45
CA TYR A 87 -5.88 1.17 9.44
C TYR A 87 -6.38 1.47 8.02
N VAL A 88 -7.69 1.30 7.80
CA VAL A 88 -8.35 1.72 6.57
C VAL A 88 -8.51 3.25 6.62
N ASN A 89 -7.65 3.95 5.87
CA ASN A 89 -7.64 5.41 5.86
C ASN A 89 -8.74 5.97 4.96
N PRO A 90 -9.79 6.65 5.46
CA PRO A 90 -10.85 7.18 4.62
C PRO A 90 -10.37 8.29 3.67
N ALA A 91 -9.30 9.01 4.01
CA ALA A 91 -8.82 10.16 3.25
C ALA A 91 -8.12 9.78 1.91
N GLN A 92 -7.84 8.50 1.68
CA GLN A 92 -7.24 8.00 0.44
C GLN A 92 -8.23 7.20 -0.43
N PHE A 93 -9.52 7.24 -0.14
CA PHE A 93 -10.54 6.72 -1.05
C PHE A 93 -11.12 7.89 -1.85
N GLY A 94 -11.35 7.71 -3.14
CA GLY A 94 -12.08 8.67 -3.97
C GLY A 94 -13.59 8.62 -3.72
N ILE A 95 -14.33 9.62 -4.24
CA ILE A 95 -15.80 9.75 -4.12
C ILE A 95 -16.51 8.53 -4.70
N SER A 96 -15.97 7.99 -5.79
CA SER A 96 -16.49 6.78 -6.45
C SER A 96 -15.93 5.48 -5.90
N GLU A 97 -15.04 5.52 -4.90
CA GLU A 97 -14.46 4.33 -4.29
C GLU A 97 -15.22 3.95 -3.03
N ASP A 98 -15.80 2.76 -3.02
CA ASP A 98 -16.63 2.31 -1.91
C ASP A 98 -15.76 1.87 -0.72
N LEU A 99 -15.48 2.81 0.17
CA LEU A 99 -14.87 2.58 1.48
C LEU A 99 -15.61 1.50 2.28
N ALA A 100 -16.94 1.42 2.18
CA ALA A 100 -17.75 0.48 2.94
C ALA A 100 -17.58 -0.98 2.46
N SER A 101 -17.14 -1.17 1.21
CA SER A 101 -16.83 -2.49 0.65
C SER A 101 -15.45 -3.02 1.02
N TYR A 102 -14.59 -2.20 1.66
CA TYR A 102 -13.23 -2.64 2.02
C TYR A 102 -13.27 -3.76 3.08
N PRO A 103 -12.55 -4.88 2.90
CA PRO A 103 -12.66 -6.03 3.80
C PRO A 103 -12.27 -5.72 5.26
N VAL A 104 -13.20 -5.98 6.20
CA VAL A 104 -12.94 -5.93 7.64
C VAL A 104 -12.50 -7.31 8.12
N THR A 105 -11.21 -7.45 8.40
CA THR A 105 -10.53 -8.77 8.50
C THR A 105 -9.68 -8.90 9.76
N TRP A 106 -10.07 -8.22 10.84
CA TRP A 106 -9.30 -8.18 12.10
C TRP A 106 -8.89 -9.56 12.61
N ASP A 107 -9.84 -10.48 12.76
CA ASP A 107 -9.59 -11.81 13.33
C ASP A 107 -8.64 -12.64 12.46
N THR A 108 -8.80 -12.57 11.13
CA THR A 108 -7.92 -13.27 10.19
C THR A 108 -6.52 -12.68 10.16
N ASP A 109 -6.42 -11.34 10.23
CA ASP A 109 -5.16 -10.62 10.20
C ASP A 109 -4.33 -10.91 11.46
N VAL A 110 -4.93 -10.82 12.66
CA VAL A 110 -4.21 -11.10 13.91
C VAL A 110 -3.80 -12.56 14.03
N ALA A 111 -4.63 -13.49 13.54
CA ALA A 111 -4.26 -14.91 13.49
C ALA A 111 -3.09 -15.15 12.53
N ALA A 112 -3.03 -14.43 11.40
CA ALA A 112 -1.91 -14.51 10.47
C ALA A 112 -0.62 -13.94 11.07
N LEU A 113 -0.69 -12.78 11.73
CA LEU A 113 0.45 -12.19 12.43
C LEU A 113 0.97 -13.10 13.55
N ALA A 114 0.09 -13.78 14.29
CA ALA A 114 0.49 -14.76 15.31
C ALA A 114 1.17 -16.01 14.73
N ARG A 115 0.80 -16.44 13.51
CA ARG A 115 1.52 -17.51 12.80
C ARG A 115 2.89 -17.03 12.33
N LEU A 116 2.96 -15.83 11.76
CA LEU A 116 4.18 -15.25 11.23
C LEU A 116 5.21 -14.95 12.33
N ASP A 117 4.78 -14.49 13.51
CA ASP A 117 5.69 -14.26 14.65
C ASP A 117 6.32 -15.56 15.18
N ARG A 118 5.60 -16.69 15.08
CA ARG A 118 6.15 -18.02 15.40
C ARG A 118 7.16 -18.47 14.36
N GLU A 119 6.88 -18.24 13.08
CA GLU A 119 7.83 -18.49 11.99
C GLU A 119 9.17 -17.76 12.24
N PHE A 120 9.12 -16.52 12.74
CA PHE A 120 10.33 -15.75 13.07
C PHE A 120 11.12 -16.30 14.25
N ALA A 121 10.42 -16.91 15.23
CA ALA A 121 11.08 -17.52 16.38
C ALA A 121 11.84 -18.80 15.98
N ASP A 122 11.35 -19.52 14.96
CA ASP A 122 11.99 -20.71 14.43
C ASP A 122 13.12 -20.36 13.43
N ASP A 123 12.97 -19.24 12.71
CA ASP A 123 13.97 -18.69 11.79
C ASP A 123 14.99 -17.81 12.52
N GLY A 124 16.09 -18.43 12.96
CA GLY A 124 17.20 -17.77 13.66
C GLY A 124 17.94 -16.68 12.86
N ALA A 125 17.55 -16.42 11.60
CA ALA A 125 18.09 -15.33 10.80
C ALA A 125 17.44 -13.96 11.08
N ASN A 126 16.37 -13.89 11.87
CA ASN A 126 15.68 -12.63 12.15
C ASN A 126 16.31 -11.87 13.33
N LEU A 127 16.54 -10.56 13.15
CA LEU A 127 17.02 -9.67 14.22
C LEU A 127 15.93 -9.42 15.27
N GLY A 128 14.67 -9.41 14.85
CA GLY A 128 13.55 -9.05 15.70
C GLY A 128 12.27 -9.81 15.37
N ARG A 129 11.18 -9.31 15.95
CA ARG A 129 9.86 -9.95 15.95
C ARG A 129 8.75 -8.94 15.79
N ILE A 130 7.54 -9.43 15.55
CA ILE A 130 6.35 -8.59 15.56
C ILE A 130 6.11 -8.17 17.02
N SER A 131 6.23 -6.87 17.29
CA SER A 131 6.20 -6.36 18.67
C SER A 131 4.92 -5.60 18.98
N ALA A 132 4.33 -4.95 17.98
CA ALA A 132 3.06 -4.29 18.13
C ALA A 132 2.24 -4.25 16.82
N VAL A 133 0.93 -4.22 16.97
CA VAL A 133 -0.03 -3.81 15.95
C VAL A 133 -0.61 -2.47 16.38
N PHE A 134 -0.48 -1.45 15.53
CA PHE A 134 -1.20 -0.19 15.71
C PHE A 134 -2.48 -0.20 14.88
N ALA A 135 -3.62 -0.31 15.56
CA ALA A 135 -4.93 -0.43 14.91
C ALA A 135 -5.92 0.57 15.51
N PRO A 136 -5.74 1.88 15.19
CA PRO A 136 -6.53 2.96 15.76
C PRO A 136 -7.94 3.06 15.15
N PRO A 137 -8.92 3.58 15.89
CA PRO A 137 -10.15 4.08 15.28
C PRO A 137 -9.88 5.37 14.50
N THR A 138 -10.75 5.70 13.54
CA THR A 138 -10.63 6.94 12.74
C THR A 138 -10.65 8.22 13.59
N SER A 139 -11.38 8.24 14.70
CA SER A 139 -11.40 9.40 15.61
C SER A 139 -10.05 9.67 16.27
N GLU A 140 -9.23 8.64 16.47
CA GLU A 140 -7.88 8.78 17.02
C GLU A 140 -6.92 9.32 15.96
N MET A 141 -7.02 8.81 14.73
CA MET A 141 -6.22 9.32 13.62
C MET A 141 -6.64 10.75 13.30
N TYR A 142 -7.94 11.05 13.23
CA TYR A 142 -8.51 12.31 12.76
C TYR A 142 -9.40 12.97 13.82
N PRO A 143 -8.82 13.53 14.91
CA PRO A 143 -9.59 14.12 16.01
C PRO A 143 -10.42 15.34 15.60
N SER A 144 -10.03 16.01 14.51
CA SER A 144 -10.76 17.16 13.93
C SER A 144 -11.53 16.80 12.66
N GLY A 145 -11.71 15.51 12.37
CA GLY A 145 -12.18 15.03 11.07
C GLY A 145 -11.04 14.87 10.06
N PHE A 146 -11.28 14.07 9.02
CA PHE A 146 -10.35 13.87 7.91
C PHE A 146 -10.68 14.84 6.78
N PRO A 147 -9.67 15.31 6.02
CA PRO A 147 -9.95 16.08 4.80
C PRO A 147 -10.79 15.20 3.88
N GLY A 148 -11.95 15.71 3.48
CA GLY A 148 -12.82 15.06 2.52
C GLY A 148 -12.13 14.85 1.18
N GLN A 149 -12.82 14.13 0.30
CA GLN A 149 -12.25 13.62 -0.95
C GLN A 149 -12.22 14.69 -2.07
N GLU A 150 -12.87 15.82 -1.84
CA GLU A 150 -12.84 16.97 -2.72
C GLU A 150 -11.45 17.61 -2.80
N ILE A 151 -11.14 18.16 -3.98
CA ILE A 151 -9.86 18.85 -4.22
C ILE A 151 -9.69 20.04 -3.26
N ASP A 152 -10.76 20.80 -3.02
CA ASP A 152 -10.78 22.01 -2.19
C ASP A 152 -11.14 21.74 -0.71
N SER A 153 -11.16 20.47 -0.32
CA SER A 153 -11.55 20.04 1.02
C SER A 153 -10.73 20.75 2.12
N LYS A 154 -11.41 21.09 3.20
CA LYS A 154 -10.80 21.74 4.37
C LYS A 154 -10.21 20.69 5.31
N GLY A 155 -9.08 21.02 5.93
CA GLY A 155 -8.39 20.17 6.89
C GLY A 155 -6.88 20.26 6.72
N SER A 156 -6.15 19.57 7.59
CA SER A 156 -4.70 19.44 7.48
C SER A 156 -4.34 18.20 6.66
N PHE A 157 -3.56 18.40 5.62
CA PHE A 157 -3.08 17.34 4.74
C PHE A 157 -1.68 17.66 4.22
N VAL A 158 -1.03 16.63 3.69
CA VAL A 158 0.25 16.71 3.01
C VAL A 158 0.04 16.37 1.54
N THR A 159 0.53 17.21 0.65
CA THR A 159 0.52 16.98 -0.80
C THR A 159 1.95 17.03 -1.31
N ILE A 160 2.33 16.04 -2.13
CA ILE A 160 3.68 15.89 -2.67
C ILE A 160 3.63 16.12 -4.18
N THR A 161 4.14 17.26 -4.62
CA THR A 161 4.13 17.68 -6.03
C THR A 161 5.52 17.63 -6.63
N PRO A 162 5.65 17.43 -7.96
CA PRO A 162 4.58 17.10 -8.91
C PRO A 162 4.22 15.60 -8.97
N VAL A 163 4.99 14.74 -8.29
CA VAL A 163 4.90 13.27 -8.48
C VAL A 163 3.55 12.66 -8.12
N GLY A 164 2.77 13.28 -7.22
CA GLY A 164 1.42 12.83 -6.88
C GLY A 164 0.34 13.18 -7.91
N GLU A 165 0.67 13.91 -8.98
CA GLU A 165 -0.29 14.48 -9.94
C GLU A 165 -0.29 13.77 -11.30
N VAL A 166 0.68 12.89 -11.55
CA VAL A 166 0.80 12.08 -12.78
C VAL A 166 0.22 10.68 -12.61
N LEU A 167 0.08 9.91 -13.69
CA LEU A 167 -0.27 8.48 -13.67
C LEU A 167 -1.48 8.16 -12.77
N GLU A 168 -1.32 7.35 -11.72
CA GLU A 168 -2.41 7.03 -10.78
C GLU A 168 -3.02 8.27 -10.12
N GLY A 169 -2.22 9.32 -9.92
CA GLY A 169 -2.65 10.59 -9.35
C GLY A 169 -3.58 11.37 -10.27
N ALA A 170 -3.38 11.25 -11.59
CA ALA A 170 -4.27 11.83 -12.60
C ALA A 170 -5.60 11.06 -12.65
N SER A 171 -5.56 9.72 -12.61
CA SER A 171 -6.77 8.87 -12.61
C SER A 171 -7.53 8.92 -11.27
N ARG A 172 -6.85 9.19 -10.16
CA ARG A 172 -7.41 9.21 -8.79
C ARG A 172 -7.01 10.51 -8.07
N PRO A 173 -7.63 11.66 -8.43
CA PRO A 173 -7.34 12.92 -7.79
C PRO A 173 -7.43 12.81 -6.27
N THR A 174 -6.48 13.42 -5.56
CA THR A 174 -6.35 13.40 -4.09
C THR A 174 -5.94 12.08 -3.43
N PHE A 175 -5.82 10.97 -4.17
CA PHE A 175 -5.38 9.67 -3.61
C PHE A 175 -4.07 9.79 -2.82
N PHE A 176 -3.02 10.32 -3.47
CA PHE A 176 -1.70 10.46 -2.84
C PHE A 176 -1.66 11.53 -1.75
N ARG A 177 -2.57 12.52 -1.75
CA ARG A 177 -2.76 13.44 -0.62
C ARG A 177 -3.20 12.67 0.62
N GLY A 178 -4.17 11.76 0.47
CA GLY A 178 -4.62 10.87 1.53
C GLY A 178 -3.50 9.97 2.06
N VAL A 179 -2.75 9.33 1.15
CA VAL A 179 -1.62 8.44 1.47
C VAL A 179 -0.49 9.19 2.18
N ALA A 180 -0.03 10.32 1.65
CA ALA A 180 1.03 11.12 2.25
C ALA A 180 0.61 11.63 3.64
N THR A 181 -0.65 12.06 3.79
CA THR A 181 -1.19 12.54 5.08
C THR A 181 -1.18 11.44 6.13
N VAL A 182 -1.68 10.25 5.82
CA VAL A 182 -1.72 9.16 6.81
C VAL A 182 -0.31 8.64 7.12
N CYS A 183 0.57 8.54 6.13
CA CYS A 183 1.95 8.11 6.34
C CYS A 183 2.72 9.11 7.20
N MET A 184 2.60 10.42 6.94
CA MET A 184 3.19 11.46 7.78
C MET A 184 2.73 11.34 9.24
N LYS A 185 1.44 11.05 9.47
CA LYS A 185 0.90 10.83 10.82
C LYS A 185 1.50 9.58 11.46
N LEU A 186 1.52 8.45 10.74
CA LEU A 186 2.13 7.22 11.23
C LEU A 186 3.62 7.40 11.57
N PHE A 187 4.37 8.15 10.77
CA PHE A 187 5.79 8.43 11.02
C PHE A 187 5.97 9.29 12.28
N ASN A 188 5.12 10.28 12.50
CA ASN A 188 5.13 11.09 13.72
C ASN A 188 4.65 10.33 14.97
N ILE A 189 3.81 9.32 14.81
CA ILE A 189 3.28 8.50 15.91
C ILE A 189 4.29 7.43 16.32
N VAL A 190 4.83 6.69 15.35
CA VAL A 190 5.68 5.51 15.56
C VAL A 190 7.17 5.88 15.63
N GLN A 191 7.57 6.94 14.92
CA GLN A 191 8.97 7.40 14.74
C GLN A 191 9.92 6.31 14.24
N PRO A 192 9.54 5.50 13.24
CA PRO A 192 10.29 4.31 12.85
C PRO A 192 11.68 4.67 12.32
N ASP A 193 12.64 3.78 12.55
CA ASP A 193 13.97 3.89 11.95
C ASP A 193 13.88 3.55 10.44
N ARG A 194 13.03 2.57 10.10
CA ARG A 194 12.75 2.17 8.71
C ARG A 194 11.26 1.96 8.48
N VAL A 195 10.79 2.29 7.29
CA VAL A 195 9.44 1.98 6.83
C VAL A 195 9.47 1.14 5.57
N TYR A 196 8.61 0.12 5.50
CA TYR A 196 8.59 -0.86 4.42
C TYR A 196 7.34 -0.71 3.56
N PHE A 197 7.53 -0.59 2.26
CA PHE A 197 6.47 -0.53 1.26
C PHE A 197 6.73 -1.51 0.12
N GLY A 198 5.67 -2.08 -0.46
CA GLY A 198 5.78 -2.94 -1.63
C GLY A 198 5.96 -2.13 -2.92
N GLN A 199 6.86 -2.59 -3.78
CA GLN A 199 7.13 -1.98 -5.10
C GLN A 199 5.89 -1.95 -5.99
N LYS A 200 4.93 -2.88 -5.80
CA LYS A 200 3.70 -2.99 -6.60
C LYS A 200 2.99 -1.66 -6.78
N ASP A 201 2.95 -0.84 -5.74
CA ASP A 201 2.38 0.50 -5.77
C ASP A 201 3.51 1.52 -6.00
N VAL A 202 4.24 1.41 -7.14
CA VAL A 202 5.51 2.13 -7.36
C VAL A 202 5.40 3.63 -7.16
N GLN A 203 4.32 4.25 -7.65
CA GLN A 203 4.11 5.69 -7.48
C GLN A 203 3.92 6.08 -6.01
N GLN A 204 3.28 5.23 -5.20
CA GLN A 204 3.24 5.44 -3.75
C GLN A 204 4.65 5.43 -3.17
N THR A 205 5.51 4.50 -3.59
CA THR A 205 6.88 4.43 -3.07
C THR A 205 7.69 5.68 -3.43
N VAL A 206 7.54 6.22 -4.64
CA VAL A 206 8.22 7.46 -5.06
C VAL A 206 7.67 8.67 -4.30
N VAL A 207 6.34 8.78 -4.15
CA VAL A 207 5.69 9.81 -3.32
C VAL A 207 6.22 9.79 -1.89
N ILE A 208 6.33 8.62 -1.28
CA ILE A 208 6.81 8.47 0.10
C ILE A 208 8.30 8.78 0.22
N LYS A 209 9.14 8.30 -0.71
CA LYS A 209 10.58 8.66 -0.74
C LYS A 209 10.76 10.18 -0.86
N ARG A 210 10.02 10.83 -1.76
CA ARG A 210 10.01 12.28 -1.93
C ARG A 210 9.55 12.99 -0.66
N MET A 211 8.47 12.53 -0.04
CA MET A 211 7.97 13.08 1.22
C MET A 211 9.01 13.00 2.34
N VAL A 212 9.62 11.83 2.55
CA VAL A 212 10.64 11.63 3.58
C VAL A 212 11.82 12.57 3.38
N ARG A 213 12.31 12.68 2.14
CA ARG A 213 13.42 13.56 1.80
C ARG A 213 13.08 15.04 1.97
N ASP A 214 11.97 15.49 1.38
CA ASP A 214 11.62 16.92 1.33
C ASP A 214 11.21 17.46 2.72
N PHE A 215 10.60 16.63 3.57
CA PHE A 215 10.27 16.97 4.95
C PHE A 215 11.35 16.57 5.97
N MET A 216 12.50 16.06 5.50
CA MET A 216 13.62 15.63 6.35
C MET A 216 13.19 14.67 7.47
N VAL A 217 12.30 13.73 7.16
CA VAL A 217 11.81 12.74 8.11
C VAL A 217 12.96 11.75 8.39
N PRO A 218 13.34 11.53 9.67
CA PRO A 218 14.47 10.67 10.03
C PRO A 218 14.09 9.18 9.98
N THR A 219 13.74 8.69 8.80
CA THR A 219 13.31 7.31 8.54
C THR A 219 13.83 6.86 7.17
N ASP A 220 14.39 5.66 7.08
CA ASP A 220 14.74 5.06 5.79
C ASP A 220 13.51 4.42 5.13
N VAL A 221 13.30 4.67 3.84
CA VAL A 221 12.21 4.04 3.07
C VAL A 221 12.76 2.82 2.35
N VAL A 222 12.36 1.63 2.81
CA VAL A 222 12.71 0.34 2.19
C VAL A 222 11.59 -0.07 1.24
N VAL A 223 11.94 -0.29 -0.02
CA VAL A 223 11.02 -0.78 -1.04
C VAL A 223 11.31 -2.25 -1.31
N CYS A 224 10.34 -3.11 -1.04
CA CYS A 224 10.49 -4.54 -1.27
C CYS A 224 9.89 -4.95 -2.63
N PRO A 225 10.49 -5.92 -3.35
CA PRO A 225 9.96 -6.38 -4.64
C PRO A 225 8.51 -6.84 -4.58
N THR A 226 7.79 -6.68 -5.69
CA THR A 226 6.42 -7.16 -5.85
C THR A 226 6.37 -8.69 -5.75
N THR A 227 5.64 -9.22 -4.77
CA THR A 227 5.30 -10.65 -4.74
C THR A 227 4.29 -10.98 -5.84
N ARG A 228 4.54 -12.05 -6.59
CA ARG A 228 3.73 -12.48 -7.74
C ARG A 228 3.25 -13.91 -7.57
N GLU A 229 2.12 -14.23 -8.19
CA GLU A 229 1.70 -15.61 -8.42
C GLU A 229 2.65 -16.30 -9.42
N PRO A 230 2.69 -17.65 -9.50
CA PRO A 230 3.61 -18.36 -10.40
C PRO A 230 3.50 -17.96 -11.88
N ASP A 231 2.32 -17.56 -12.33
CA ASP A 231 2.07 -17.09 -13.70
C ASP A 231 2.44 -15.61 -13.93
N GLY A 232 2.94 -14.93 -12.89
CA GLY A 232 3.43 -13.56 -12.94
C GLY A 232 2.44 -12.49 -12.53
N LEU A 233 1.17 -12.82 -12.22
CA LEU A 233 0.22 -11.81 -11.73
C LEU A 233 0.70 -11.23 -10.39
N ALA A 234 0.74 -9.91 -10.28
CA ALA A 234 1.03 -9.24 -9.02
C ALA A 234 -0.04 -9.58 -7.96
N LEU A 235 0.39 -10.00 -6.77
CA LEU A 235 -0.54 -10.27 -5.67
C LEU A 235 -1.26 -8.98 -5.25
N SER A 236 -2.58 -9.07 -5.13
CA SER A 236 -3.42 -7.95 -4.74
C SER A 236 -4.66 -8.47 -4.03
N SER A 237 -5.09 -7.78 -2.97
CA SER A 237 -6.39 -8.05 -2.34
C SER A 237 -7.56 -7.94 -3.34
N ARG A 238 -7.40 -7.16 -4.41
CA ARG A 238 -8.41 -7.03 -5.48
C ARG A 238 -8.53 -8.26 -6.40
N ASN A 239 -7.58 -9.21 -6.37
CA ASN A 239 -7.63 -10.38 -7.24
C ASN A 239 -8.82 -11.29 -6.91
N VAL A 240 -9.33 -11.25 -5.67
CA VAL A 240 -10.51 -12.02 -5.23
C VAL A 240 -11.78 -11.66 -6.01
N TYR A 241 -11.83 -10.46 -6.61
CA TYR A 241 -12.97 -10.01 -7.40
C TYR A 241 -12.97 -10.53 -8.84
N LEU A 242 -11.91 -11.19 -9.32
CA LEU A 242 -11.78 -11.54 -10.74
C LEU A 242 -12.61 -12.78 -11.14
N GLY A 243 -12.71 -13.76 -10.23
CA GLY A 243 -13.16 -15.12 -10.59
C GLY A 243 -12.17 -15.81 -11.56
N PRO A 244 -12.30 -17.14 -11.78
CA PRO A 244 -11.32 -17.90 -12.54
C PRO A 244 -11.17 -17.44 -14.00
N ARG A 245 -12.28 -17.07 -14.67
CA ARG A 245 -12.26 -16.67 -16.08
C ARG A 245 -11.46 -15.37 -16.30
N ARG A 246 -11.77 -14.30 -15.56
CA ARG A 246 -11.03 -13.04 -15.71
C ARG A 246 -9.63 -13.12 -15.11
N ARG A 247 -9.41 -13.92 -14.07
CA ARG A 247 -8.08 -14.14 -13.49
C ARG A 247 -7.09 -14.70 -14.52
N ARG A 248 -7.52 -15.62 -15.39
CA ARG A 248 -6.67 -16.14 -16.48
C ARG A 248 -6.22 -15.06 -17.46
N VAL A 249 -7.09 -14.11 -17.77
CA VAL A 249 -6.79 -13.01 -18.72
C VAL A 249 -6.03 -11.86 -18.04
N ALA A 250 -6.25 -11.64 -16.74
CA ALA A 250 -5.61 -10.57 -15.96
C ALA A 250 -4.07 -10.58 -16.00
N VAL A 251 -3.44 -11.71 -16.30
CA VAL A 251 -1.98 -11.81 -16.51
C VAL A 251 -1.48 -10.97 -17.68
N VAL A 252 -2.37 -10.48 -18.55
CA VAL A 252 -2.04 -9.67 -19.73
C VAL A 252 -1.20 -8.44 -19.38
N LEU A 253 -1.48 -7.78 -18.26
CA LEU A 253 -0.69 -6.62 -17.84
C LEU A 253 0.75 -7.02 -17.53
N SER A 254 0.96 -8.08 -16.75
CA SER A 254 2.30 -8.59 -16.44
C SER A 254 3.05 -9.03 -17.70
N LYS A 255 2.37 -9.68 -18.65
CA LYS A 255 2.95 -10.04 -19.95
C LYS A 255 3.33 -8.83 -20.78
N ALA A 256 2.47 -7.82 -20.86
CA ALA A 256 2.73 -6.60 -21.60
C ALA A 256 3.94 -5.85 -21.04
N LEU A 257 4.03 -5.69 -19.72
CA LEU A 257 5.17 -5.03 -19.09
C LEU A 257 6.47 -5.82 -19.29
N ARG A 258 6.43 -7.16 -19.24
CA ARG A 258 7.61 -7.99 -19.55
C ARG A 258 8.05 -7.87 -21.00
N ALA A 259 7.13 -7.81 -21.96
CA ALA A 259 7.47 -7.60 -23.37
C ALA A 259 8.18 -6.25 -23.59
N ALA A 260 7.74 -5.20 -22.90
CA ALA A 260 8.44 -3.91 -22.89
C ALA A 260 9.81 -3.97 -22.19
N GLN A 261 9.91 -4.67 -21.05
CA GLN A 261 11.18 -4.92 -20.38
C GLN A 261 12.17 -5.64 -21.31
N GLU A 262 11.73 -6.65 -22.05
CA GLU A 262 12.57 -7.38 -23.00
C GLU A 262 13.13 -6.46 -24.10
N GLN A 263 12.39 -5.45 -24.56
CA GLN A 263 12.94 -4.46 -25.49
C GLN A 263 14.06 -3.65 -24.83
N TYR A 264 13.85 -3.21 -23.59
CA TYR A 264 14.89 -2.52 -22.84
C TYR A 264 16.13 -3.38 -22.64
N ASP A 265 15.96 -4.65 -22.24
CA ASP A 265 17.05 -5.60 -22.05
C ASP A 265 17.81 -5.86 -23.36
N ASN A 266 17.14 -5.76 -24.52
CA ASN A 266 17.72 -5.81 -25.87
C ASN A 266 18.25 -4.45 -26.38
N GLU A 267 18.72 -3.59 -25.48
CA GLU A 267 19.35 -2.29 -25.80
C GLU A 267 18.45 -1.25 -26.47
N LYS A 268 17.12 -1.41 -26.42
CA LYS A 268 16.21 -0.33 -26.82
C LYS A 268 16.05 0.68 -25.69
N LEU A 269 16.19 1.96 -26.02
CA LEU A 269 16.00 3.06 -25.07
C LEU A 269 14.78 3.91 -25.42
N ASP A 270 14.34 3.90 -26.68
CA ASP A 270 13.24 4.75 -27.13
C ASP A 270 11.89 4.23 -26.65
N ARG A 271 11.06 5.16 -26.14
CA ARG A 271 9.72 4.90 -25.63
C ARG A 271 8.86 4.13 -26.63
N LYS A 272 8.94 4.50 -27.91
CA LYS A 272 8.15 3.85 -28.98
C LYS A 272 8.46 2.36 -29.10
N ASP A 273 9.74 1.98 -29.04
CA ASP A 273 10.15 0.57 -29.15
C ASP A 273 9.71 -0.20 -27.91
N ILE A 274 9.97 0.36 -26.72
CA ILE A 274 9.64 -0.26 -25.44
C ILE A 274 8.12 -0.42 -25.28
N LEU A 275 7.36 0.67 -25.36
CA LEU A 275 5.91 0.64 -25.18
C LEU A 275 5.18 -0.01 -26.34
N GLY A 276 5.74 0.01 -27.55
CA GLY A 276 5.18 -0.68 -28.71
C GLY A 276 4.99 -2.18 -28.46
N ALA A 277 5.97 -2.82 -27.81
CA ALA A 277 5.87 -4.23 -27.45
C ALA A 277 4.75 -4.49 -26.43
N ALA A 278 4.64 -3.66 -25.38
CA ALA A 278 3.56 -3.79 -24.39
C ALA A 278 2.16 -3.60 -25.01
N ASN A 279 2.00 -2.57 -25.84
CA ASN A 279 0.74 -2.26 -26.51
C ASN A 279 0.32 -3.42 -27.43
N GLN A 280 1.25 -3.96 -28.21
CA GLN A 280 0.98 -5.11 -29.08
C GLN A 280 0.47 -6.33 -28.30
N VAL A 281 1.04 -6.62 -27.13
CA VAL A 281 0.55 -7.72 -26.28
C VAL A 281 -0.90 -7.47 -25.85
N THR A 282 -1.22 -6.26 -25.40
CA THR A 282 -2.60 -5.95 -25.00
C THR A 282 -3.58 -6.01 -26.16
N GLU A 283 -3.22 -5.46 -27.32
CA GLU A 283 -4.07 -5.48 -28.52
C GLU A 283 -4.34 -6.92 -28.99
N ASN A 284 -3.31 -7.76 -29.06
CA ASN A 284 -3.44 -9.16 -29.47
C ASN A 284 -4.37 -9.94 -28.54
N VAL A 285 -4.15 -9.84 -27.22
CA VAL A 285 -5.00 -10.54 -26.24
C VAL A 285 -6.43 -10.03 -26.32
N LEU A 286 -6.64 -8.73 -26.51
CA LEU A 286 -7.99 -8.19 -26.66
C LEU A 286 -8.66 -8.72 -27.94
N GLN A 287 -7.93 -8.78 -29.06
CA GLN A 287 -8.44 -9.35 -30.32
C GLN A 287 -8.82 -10.82 -30.16
N GLU A 288 -7.96 -11.64 -29.54
CA GLU A 288 -8.25 -13.06 -29.23
C GLU A 288 -9.52 -13.20 -28.38
N GLN A 289 -9.71 -12.32 -27.39
CA GLN A 289 -10.93 -12.33 -26.59
C GLN A 289 -12.16 -11.90 -27.39
N MET A 290 -12.02 -10.99 -28.36
CA MET A 290 -13.12 -10.55 -29.21
C MET A 290 -13.56 -11.59 -30.24
N GLU A 291 -12.71 -12.55 -30.58
CA GLU A 291 -13.05 -13.71 -31.41
C GLU A 291 -13.89 -14.76 -30.66
N LEU A 292 -13.89 -14.74 -29.32
CA LEU A 292 -14.69 -15.61 -28.48
C LEU A 292 -16.13 -15.10 -28.31
N PRO A 293 -17.12 -15.99 -28.12
CA PRO A 293 -18.48 -15.57 -27.78
C PRO A 293 -18.55 -14.89 -26.40
N PRO A 294 -19.55 -14.02 -26.13
CA PRO A 294 -19.74 -13.34 -24.84
C PRO A 294 -19.71 -14.27 -23.61
N SER A 295 -20.20 -15.50 -23.76
CA SER A 295 -20.21 -16.54 -22.73
C SER A 295 -18.83 -17.12 -22.37
N GLN A 296 -17.79 -16.77 -23.11
CA GLN A 296 -16.42 -17.26 -22.89
C GLN A 296 -15.38 -16.14 -22.81
N ARG A 297 -15.64 -14.99 -23.44
CA ARG A 297 -14.68 -13.89 -23.49
C ARG A 297 -14.56 -13.13 -22.18
N VAL A 298 -13.47 -12.37 -22.09
CA VAL A 298 -13.18 -11.37 -21.08
C VAL A 298 -12.73 -10.10 -21.78
N THR A 299 -13.39 -8.98 -21.49
CA THR A 299 -12.99 -7.68 -22.00
C THR A 299 -12.32 -6.86 -20.90
N TYR A 300 -11.40 -5.99 -21.29
CA TYR A 300 -10.72 -5.07 -20.39
C TYR A 300 -10.37 -3.77 -21.12
N GLU A 301 -10.12 -2.72 -20.36
CA GLU A 301 -9.66 -1.42 -20.85
C GLU A 301 -8.24 -1.17 -20.33
N VAL A 302 -7.32 -0.77 -21.20
CA VAL A 302 -6.04 -0.23 -20.76
C VAL A 302 -6.27 1.21 -20.34
N ASP A 303 -6.05 1.51 -19.06
CA ASP A 303 -6.14 2.88 -18.54
C ASP A 303 -4.87 3.65 -18.93
N TYR A 304 -3.70 3.05 -18.67
CA TYR A 304 -2.43 3.49 -19.24
C TYR A 304 -1.39 2.37 -19.22
N ILE A 305 -0.38 2.52 -20.08
CA ILE A 305 0.94 1.89 -19.96
C ILE A 305 1.96 3.01 -20.16
N SER A 306 2.86 3.18 -19.21
CA SER A 306 3.74 4.34 -19.13
C SER A 306 5.19 3.93 -18.94
N LEU A 307 6.08 4.67 -19.59
CA LEU A 307 7.52 4.69 -19.36
C LEU A 307 7.87 6.05 -18.77
N ALA A 308 8.42 6.05 -17.56
CA ALA A 308 8.60 7.27 -16.78
C ALA A 308 9.97 7.34 -16.10
N ASP A 309 10.43 8.56 -15.84
CA ASP A 309 11.62 8.82 -15.04
C ASP A 309 11.43 8.29 -13.60
N PRO A 310 12.42 7.60 -13.02
CA PRO A 310 12.24 6.87 -11.76
C PRO A 310 12.05 7.76 -10.53
N ASP A 311 12.47 9.03 -10.59
CA ASP A 311 12.40 9.97 -9.46
C ASP A 311 11.18 10.89 -9.52
N THR A 312 10.79 11.28 -10.73
CA THR A 312 9.74 12.27 -10.98
C THR A 312 8.43 11.64 -11.45
N LEU A 313 8.50 10.43 -12.01
CA LEU A 313 7.43 9.75 -12.73
C LEU A 313 6.81 10.56 -13.87
N GLN A 314 7.53 11.57 -14.36
CA GLN A 314 7.21 12.21 -15.63
C GLN A 314 7.50 11.24 -16.76
N GLU A 315 6.61 11.20 -17.74
CA GLU A 315 6.77 10.36 -18.91
C GLU A 315 8.00 10.82 -19.73
N ILE A 316 8.78 9.85 -20.19
CA ILE A 316 10.01 10.09 -20.96
C ILE A 316 9.89 9.49 -22.35
N GLU A 317 10.53 10.14 -23.33
CA GLU A 317 10.61 9.69 -24.73
C GLU A 317 11.75 8.71 -24.97
N SER A 318 12.78 8.73 -24.11
CA SER A 318 13.92 7.81 -24.17
C SER A 318 14.48 7.60 -22.77
N VAL A 319 14.96 6.38 -22.49
CA VAL A 319 15.54 6.00 -21.19
C VAL A 319 16.97 6.53 -21.07
N ASP A 320 17.26 7.25 -19.99
CA ASP A 320 18.65 7.55 -19.59
C ASP A 320 19.28 6.27 -19.02
N PRO A 321 20.27 5.65 -19.69
CA PRO A 321 20.84 4.37 -19.28
C PRO A 321 21.59 4.44 -17.94
N THR A 322 21.93 5.64 -17.46
CA THR A 322 22.57 5.83 -16.14
C THR A 322 21.57 5.84 -14.98
N LYS A 323 20.28 5.99 -15.28
CA LYS A 323 19.19 6.04 -14.29
C LYS A 323 18.22 4.88 -14.41
N GLY A 324 18.07 4.33 -15.61
CA GLY A 324 16.98 3.42 -15.93
C GLY A 324 15.64 4.15 -15.96
N ALA A 325 14.54 3.42 -15.73
CA ALA A 325 13.19 3.96 -15.82
C ALA A 325 12.18 3.13 -15.00
N VAL A 326 10.97 3.67 -14.82
CA VAL A 326 9.81 2.95 -14.29
C VAL A 326 8.87 2.65 -15.45
N LEU A 327 8.64 1.37 -15.67
CA LEU A 327 7.58 0.88 -16.55
C LEU A 327 6.37 0.52 -15.69
N SER A 328 5.23 1.14 -15.90
CA SER A 328 4.02 0.90 -15.10
C SER A 328 2.78 0.83 -15.98
N GLY A 329 1.74 0.18 -15.50
CA GLY A 329 0.47 0.15 -16.21
C GLY A 329 -0.71 -0.14 -15.31
N ALA A 330 -1.88 0.23 -15.80
CA ALA A 330 -3.15 -0.06 -15.17
C ALA A 330 -4.15 -0.55 -16.22
N ILE A 331 -4.86 -1.63 -15.88
CA ILE A 331 -5.96 -2.16 -16.69
C ILE A 331 -7.22 -2.30 -15.85
N LYS A 332 -8.37 -2.05 -16.47
CA LYS A 332 -9.69 -2.26 -15.88
C LYS A 332 -10.31 -3.49 -16.50
N MET A 333 -10.30 -4.59 -15.75
CA MET A 333 -11.03 -5.81 -16.11
C MET A 333 -12.53 -5.54 -16.01
N LYS A 334 -13.28 -5.73 -17.10
CA LYS A 334 -14.73 -5.54 -17.09
C LYS A 334 -15.43 -6.70 -16.36
N PRO A 335 -16.68 -6.51 -15.90
CA PRO A 335 -17.52 -7.63 -15.51
C PRO A 335 -17.66 -8.63 -16.65
N VAL A 336 -17.88 -9.89 -16.30
CA VAL A 336 -18.27 -10.92 -17.27
C VAL A 336 -19.58 -10.51 -17.96
N GLU A 337 -19.62 -10.58 -19.28
CA GLU A 337 -20.79 -10.16 -20.07
C GLU A 337 -21.94 -11.17 -20.01
N GLU A 338 -21.64 -12.45 -20.23
CA GLU A 338 -22.61 -13.54 -20.17
C GLU A 338 -22.06 -14.63 -19.22
N PRO A 339 -22.44 -14.60 -17.93
CA PRO A 339 -22.02 -15.60 -16.97
C PRO A 339 -22.77 -16.92 -17.20
N GLN A 340 -22.08 -18.04 -17.05
CA GLN A 340 -22.69 -19.37 -17.10
C GLN A 340 -23.38 -19.70 -15.77
N GLU A 341 -24.37 -20.58 -15.80
CA GLU A 341 -25.04 -21.02 -14.58
C GLU A 341 -24.05 -21.64 -13.59
N GLY A 342 -24.02 -21.12 -12.37
CA GLY A 342 -23.10 -21.56 -11.31
C GLY A 342 -21.64 -21.10 -11.47
N GLU A 343 -21.34 -20.21 -12.44
CA GLU A 343 -19.97 -19.73 -12.64
C GLU A 343 -19.49 -18.85 -11.47
N ASP A 344 -18.28 -19.12 -11.00
CA ASP A 344 -17.60 -18.25 -10.03
C ASP A 344 -17.13 -16.96 -10.70
N LEU A 345 -17.84 -15.86 -10.45
CA LEU A 345 -17.52 -14.54 -10.96
C LEU A 345 -16.49 -13.79 -10.09
N GLY A 346 -16.10 -14.37 -8.96
CA GLY A 346 -15.34 -13.72 -7.91
C GLY A 346 -16.23 -13.06 -6.85
N HIS A 347 -15.59 -12.47 -5.84
CA HIS A 347 -16.27 -11.83 -4.72
C HIS A 347 -17.22 -10.70 -5.19
N SER A 348 -18.31 -10.48 -4.45
CA SER A 348 -19.31 -9.44 -4.74
C SER A 348 -19.91 -9.49 -6.15
N GLY A 349 -20.03 -10.69 -6.75
CA GLY A 349 -20.59 -10.86 -8.09
C GLY A 349 -19.65 -10.42 -9.22
N GLY A 350 -18.38 -10.19 -8.92
CA GLY A 350 -17.37 -9.89 -9.92
C GLY A 350 -17.47 -8.51 -10.56
N PRO A 351 -17.41 -7.41 -9.77
CA PRO A 351 -17.45 -6.05 -10.31
C PRO A 351 -16.25 -5.76 -11.23
N ALA A 352 -16.24 -4.60 -11.88
CA ALA A 352 -15.07 -4.15 -12.61
C ALA A 352 -13.87 -4.01 -11.67
N VAL A 353 -12.70 -4.51 -12.07
CA VAL A 353 -11.50 -4.51 -11.22
C VAL A 353 -10.38 -3.76 -11.92
N ARG A 354 -9.89 -2.68 -11.29
CA ARG A 354 -8.71 -1.97 -11.76
C ARG A 354 -7.45 -2.58 -11.15
N LEU A 355 -6.63 -3.20 -11.97
CA LEU A 355 -5.35 -3.81 -11.63
C LEU A 355 -4.22 -2.86 -12.02
N ILE A 356 -3.15 -2.86 -11.23
CA ILE A 356 -1.92 -2.10 -11.50
C ILE A 356 -0.73 -3.03 -11.38
N ASP A 357 0.32 -2.74 -12.13
CA ASP A 357 1.59 -3.45 -12.06
C ASP A 357 2.73 -2.54 -12.55
N ASN A 358 3.97 -2.92 -12.24
CA ASN A 358 5.16 -2.20 -12.68
C ASN A 358 6.41 -3.09 -12.73
N ILE A 359 7.40 -2.61 -13.46
CA ILE A 359 8.77 -3.13 -13.54
C ILE A 359 9.72 -1.93 -13.43
N ILE A 360 10.74 -2.06 -12.59
CA ILE A 360 11.85 -1.10 -12.52
C ILE A 360 12.89 -1.55 -13.54
N LEU A 361 13.15 -0.71 -14.53
CA LEU A 361 14.25 -0.90 -15.48
C LEU A 361 15.50 -0.36 -14.81
N ALA A 362 16.44 -1.24 -14.45
CA ALA A 362 17.67 -0.85 -13.78
C ALA A 362 18.60 -0.06 -14.72
N PRO A 363 19.46 0.84 -14.20
CA PRO A 363 20.54 1.43 -14.98
C PRO A 363 21.38 0.36 -15.69
N LYS A 364 21.81 0.66 -16.92
CA LYS A 364 22.75 -0.18 -17.69
C LYS A 364 24.20 0.16 -17.45
N VAL A 365 24.47 1.35 -16.90
CA VAL A 365 25.80 1.85 -16.61
C VAL A 365 25.84 2.18 -15.12
N GLU A 366 26.88 1.70 -14.42
CA GLU A 366 27.13 1.99 -13.00
C GLU A 366 27.54 3.45 -12.75
#